data_AF-A0A939HG25-F1
#
_entry.id   AF-A0A939HG25-F1
#
_cell.length_a   1.000
_cell.length_b   1.000
_cell.length_c   1.000
_cell.angle_alpha   90.00
_cell.angle_beta   90.00
_cell.angle_gamma   90.00
#
_symmetry.space_group_name_H-M   'P 1'
#
loop_
_entity.id
_entity.type
_entity.pdbx_description
1 polymer ?
#
loop_
_entity_poly.entity_id
_entity_poly.type
_entity_poly.pdbx_seq_one_letter_code
_entity_poly.pdbx_strand_id
1 'polypeptide(L)' 'MTELNDSPETAERTLPQWPGSGNPTGDPAVDAVLEQLDGIPAAPVAGHSGLYSGIHHALREALDAEPADAGTRTDGES' A
#
# COMPACT_ATOMS: atom_id res chain seq x y z
N MET A 1 22.50 5.60 -35.04
CA MET A 1 22.72 4.96 -33.74
C MET A 1 22.84 6.11 -32.76
N THR A 2 21.79 6.39 -32.00
CA THR A 2 21.76 7.55 -31.10
C THR A 2 22.80 7.33 -30.00
N GLU A 3 23.73 8.28 -29.94
CA GLU A 3 24.76 8.45 -28.91
C GLU A 3 24.08 8.43 -27.53
N LEU A 4 24.46 7.49 -26.67
CA LEU A 4 24.07 7.49 -25.26
C LEU A 4 24.90 8.55 -24.57
N ASN A 5 24.25 9.67 -24.27
CA ASN A 5 24.72 10.81 -23.50
C ASN A 5 25.49 10.38 -22.24
N ASP A 6 26.81 10.23 -22.35
CA ASP A 6 27.76 10.11 -21.24
C ASP A 6 28.02 11.53 -20.70
N SER A 7 27.12 12.01 -19.86
CA SER A 7 27.37 13.15 -18.98
C SER A 7 27.71 12.61 -17.60
N PRO A 8 28.85 12.96 -16.98
CA PRO A 8 29.14 12.66 -15.59
C PRO A 8 28.36 13.65 -14.71
N GLU A 9 27.04 13.61 -14.78
CA GLU A 9 26.22 14.20 -13.74
C GLU A 9 26.25 13.21 -12.58
N THR A 10 27.04 13.57 -11.57
CA THR A 10 26.78 13.27 -10.16
C THR A 10 25.40 13.82 -9.79
N ALA A 11 24.35 13.35 -10.46
CA ALA A 11 23.02 13.32 -9.90
C ALA A 11 23.17 12.33 -8.76
N GLU A 12 23.28 12.85 -7.54
CA GLU A 12 22.71 12.18 -6.39
C GLU A 12 21.42 11.55 -6.90
N ARG A 13 21.42 10.23 -7.13
CA ARG A 13 20.27 9.53 -7.67
C ARG A 13 19.23 9.67 -6.58
N THR A 14 18.42 10.73 -6.62
CA THR A 14 17.30 10.94 -5.73
C THR A 14 16.46 9.69 -5.88
N LEU A 15 16.62 8.78 -4.92
CA LEU A 15 15.82 7.57 -4.89
C LEU A 15 14.38 8.05 -4.93
N PRO A 16 13.52 7.45 -5.77
CA PRO A 16 12.12 7.83 -5.80
C PRO A 16 11.61 7.78 -4.36
N GLN A 17 11.18 8.93 -3.85
CA GLN A 17 10.68 9.04 -2.49
C GLN A 17 9.44 8.14 -2.41
N TRP A 18 9.56 7.05 -1.64
CA TRP A 18 8.41 6.20 -1.40
C TRP A 18 7.42 6.98 -0.54
N PRO A 19 6.11 6.93 -0.84
CA PRO A 19 5.13 7.49 0.08
C PRO A 19 5.30 6.80 1.43
N GLY A 20 5.38 7.59 2.50
CA GLY A 20 5.38 7.05 3.86
C GLY A 20 4.08 6.30 4.17
N SER A 21 4.04 5.66 5.33
CA SER A 21 2.84 4.97 5.81
C SER A 21 1.64 5.94 5.78
N GLY A 22 0.55 5.49 5.14
CA GLY A 22 -0.68 6.29 5.00
C GLY A 22 -1.37 6.53 6.34
N ASN A 23 -2.32 7.46 6.37
CA ASN A 23 -3.17 7.64 7.53
C ASN A 23 -4.09 6.40 7.69
N PRO A 24 -4.35 5.92 8.92
CA PRO A 24 -5.27 4.81 9.13
C PRO A 24 -6.65 5.12 8.53
N THR A 25 -7.26 4.09 7.97
CA THR A 25 -8.57 4.10 7.33
C THR A 25 -9.71 4.01 8.34
N GLY A 26 -9.42 3.49 9.54
CA GLY A 26 -10.39 3.26 10.61
C GLY A 26 -11.00 1.87 10.60
N ASP A 27 -10.71 1.06 9.59
CA ASP A 27 -11.03 -0.36 9.56
C ASP A 27 -9.77 -1.19 9.86
N PRO A 28 -9.74 -1.99 10.95
CA PRO A 28 -8.54 -2.71 11.36
C PRO A 28 -8.10 -3.79 10.37
N ALA A 29 -9.03 -4.36 9.58
CA ALA A 29 -8.69 -5.36 8.58
C ALA A 29 -8.01 -4.71 7.37
N VAL A 30 -8.51 -3.56 6.93
CA VAL A 30 -7.89 -2.76 5.87
C VAL A 30 -6.53 -2.21 6.33
N ASP A 31 -6.45 -1.67 7.55
CA ASP A 31 -5.21 -1.09 8.09
C ASP A 31 -4.10 -2.16 8.19
N ALA A 32 -4.41 -3.37 8.65
CA ALA A 32 -3.45 -4.48 8.69
C ALA A 32 -2.94 -4.90 7.29
N VAL A 33 -3.77 -4.77 6.25
CA VAL A 33 -3.34 -5.03 4.87
C VAL A 33 -2.43 -3.91 4.37
N LEU A 34 -2.73 -2.65 4.71
CA LEU A 34 -1.93 -1.49 4.29
C LEU A 34 -0.55 -1.43 4.95
N GLU A 35 -0.40 -1.94 6.18
CA GLU A 35 0.90 -2.05 6.85
C GLU A 35 1.91 -2.89 6.05
N GLN A 36 1.44 -3.84 5.23
CA GLN A 36 2.31 -4.66 4.38
C GLN A 36 3.01 -3.84 3.27
N LEU A 37 2.46 -2.68 2.90
CA LEU A 37 3.05 -1.80 1.88
C LEU A 37 4.36 -1.15 2.33
N ASP A 38 4.58 -1.02 3.65
CA ASP A 38 5.78 -0.41 4.22
C ASP A 38 7.05 -1.24 3.92
N GLY A 39 6.90 -2.55 3.73
CA GLY A 39 8.01 -3.47 3.42
C GLY A 39 8.41 -3.54 1.94
N ILE A 40 7.60 -3.00 1.01
CA ILE A 40 7.86 -3.08 -0.44
C ILE A 40 9.16 -2.41 -0.89
N PRO A 41 9.57 -1.23 -0.37
CA PRO A 41 10.82 -0.58 -0.75
C PRO A 41 12.06 -1.45 -0.50
N ALA A 42 12.01 -2.32 0.53
CA ALA A 42 13.10 -3.22 0.89
C ALA A 42 13.08 -4.53 0.07
N ALA A 43 11.97 -4.83 -0.61
CA ALA A 43 11.82 -6.05 -1.40
C ALA A 43 12.44 -5.90 -2.80
N PRO A 44 13.01 -6.99 -3.37
CA PRO A 44 13.53 -6.97 -4.74
C PRO A 44 12.39 -6.76 -5.76
N VAL A 45 12.68 -5.95 -6.79
CA VAL A 45 11.70 -5.58 -7.83
C VAL A 45 11.07 -6.79 -8.53
N ALA A 46 11.84 -7.87 -8.71
CA ALA A 46 11.34 -9.11 -9.30
C ALA A 46 10.16 -9.73 -8.51
N GLY A 47 10.05 -9.44 -7.21
CA GLY A 47 8.96 -9.91 -6.35
C GLY A 47 7.78 -8.95 -6.23
N HIS A 48 7.90 -7.71 -6.70
CA HIS A 48 6.88 -6.68 -6.51
C HIS A 48 5.53 -7.07 -7.10
N SER A 49 5.51 -7.68 -8.29
CA SER A 49 4.26 -8.11 -8.92
C SER A 49 3.47 -9.10 -8.05
N GLY A 50 4.15 -10.05 -7.41
CA GLY A 50 3.52 -11.01 -6.50
C GLY A 50 3.03 -10.35 -5.21
N LEU A 51 3.85 -9.48 -4.62
CA LEU A 51 3.48 -8.70 -3.43
C LEU A 51 2.25 -7.84 -3.67
N TYR A 52 2.24 -7.06 -4.76
CA TYR A 52 1.09 -6.23 -5.11
C TYR A 52 -0.16 -7.06 -5.40
N SER A 53 -0.03 -8.17 -6.12
CA SER A 53 -1.18 -9.06 -6.38
C SER A 53 -1.76 -9.63 -5.08
N GLY A 54 -0.91 -10.03 -4.13
CA GLY A 54 -1.33 -10.53 -2.83
C GLY A 54 -2.03 -9.46 -1.99
N ILE A 55 -1.46 -8.25 -1.95
CA ILE A 55 -2.05 -7.11 -1.24
C ILE A 55 -3.41 -6.72 -1.84
N HIS A 56 -3.53 -6.71 -3.17
CA HIS A 56 -4.82 -6.46 -3.83
C HIS A 56 -5.87 -7.51 -3.50
N HIS A 57 -5.49 -8.80 -3.43
CA HIS A 57 -6.40 -9.87 -3.04
C HIS A 57 -6.84 -9.72 -1.58
N ALA A 58 -5.89 -9.52 -0.65
CA ALA A 58 -6.17 -9.33 0.76
C ALA A 58 -7.04 -8.08 1.02
N LEU A 59 -6.80 -6.99 0.29
CA LEU A 59 -7.61 -5.78 0.38
C LEU A 59 -9.03 -6.04 -0.15
N ARG A 60 -9.16 -6.80 -1.25
CA ARG A 60 -10.48 -7.20 -1.77
C ARG A 60 -11.24 -8.01 -0.74
N GLU A 61 -10.58 -8.96 -0.08
CA GLU A 61 -11.16 -9.79 0.98
C GLU A 61 -11.57 -8.95 2.19
N ALA A 62 -10.72 -8.03 2.65
CA ALA A 62 -11.03 -7.14 3.77
C ALA A 62 -12.22 -6.21 3.47
N LEU A 63 -12.34 -5.73 2.23
CA LEU A 63 -13.46 -4.87 1.80
C LEU A 63 -14.76 -5.64 1.54
N ASP A 64 -14.67 -6.94 1.25
CA ASP A 64 -15.84 -7.81 1.07
C ASP A 64 -16.36 -8.33 2.42
N ALA A 65 -15.47 -8.44 3.42
CA ALA A 65 -15.87 -8.70 4.79
C ALA A 65 -16.82 -7.60 5.28
N GLU A 66 -17.86 -8.01 6.01
CA GLU A 66 -18.72 -7.06 6.70
C GLU A 66 -17.83 -6.20 7.61
N PRO A 67 -17.89 -4.86 7.49
CA PRO A 67 -17.11 -4.01 8.38
C PRO A 67 -17.46 -4.42 9.80
N ALA A 68 -16.47 -4.41 10.70
CA ALA A 68 -16.73 -4.49 12.13
C ALA A 68 -17.41 -3.18 12.58
N ASP A 69 -18.56 -2.87 11.98
CA ASP A 69 -19.39 -1.73 12.30
C ASP A 69 -19.86 -1.92 13.73
N ALA A 70 -19.40 -1.02 14.59
CA ALA A 70 -20.25 -0.18 15.42
C ALA A 70 -21.70 -0.66 15.62
N GLY A 71 -21.87 -1.89 16.08
CA GLY A 71 -23.11 -2.50 16.54
C GLY A 71 -23.53 -1.89 17.89
N THR A 72 -23.76 -0.59 17.91
CA THR A 72 -24.54 0.13 18.90
C THR A 72 -25.11 1.40 18.28
N ARG A 73 -25.76 1.28 17.12
CA ARG A 73 -26.89 2.17 16.84
C ARG A 73 -28.00 1.75 17.81
N THR A 74 -27.98 2.31 19.02
CA THR A 74 -29.06 2.18 19.98
C THR A 74 -30.33 2.68 19.29
N ASP A 75 -31.19 1.74 18.95
CA ASP A 75 -32.63 1.79 19.04
C ASP A 75 -33.21 3.21 19.25
N GLY A 76 -33.65 3.79 18.15
CA GLY A 76 -34.61 4.89 18.16
C GLY A 76 -35.94 4.33 17.65
N GLU A 77 -36.57 3.45 18.42
CA GLU A 77 -37.94 3.00 18.17
C GLU A 77 -38.92 3.83 19.01
N SER A 78 -39.48 4.83 18.32
CA SER A 78 -40.80 5.50 18.44
C SER A 78 -41.39 5.84 19.82
#